data_AF-A0A5C6U0J5-F1
#
_entry.id   AF-A0A5C6U0J5-F1
#
_cell.length_a   1.000
_cell.length_b   1.000
_cell.length_c   1.000
_cell.angle_alpha   90.00
_cell.angle_beta   90.00
_cell.angle_gamma   90.00
#
_symmetry.space_group_name_H-M   'P 1'
#
loop_
_entity.id
_entity.type
_entity.pdbx_description
1 polymer ?
#
loop_
_entity_poly.entity_id
_entity_poly.type
_entity_poly.pdbx_seq_one_letter_code
_entity_poly.pdbx_strand_id
1 'polypeptide(L)'
;MDATGRNGANAAAFRAPWGNAIGTQTMYCSDCHGSNTADTSVVPPGGEDGTPWGPHGSNNNFLLKGLWNTSVGADNRGDSGPNANGLCFKCHQPNTYANRNGSGTTGFFNADRGNLHAYHTDKVGRIRCNWCHVAVPHGWKNKALLVNLNDVGPEAGRAGNEEWRMNGTAQAFSQQPYYLNAKLKVRTFATSGNWVDTNCGSNNSSLTFGTNGNSTLNGRDWMRDVCTNPP
;
A
#
# COMPACT_ATOMS: atom_id res chain seq x y z
N MET A 1 22.92 -4.45 -6.00
CA MET A 1 21.52 -4.68 -5.61
C MET A 1 21.50 -4.76 -4.10
N ASP A 2 20.61 -4.04 -3.43
CA ASP A 2 20.35 -4.31 -2.01
C ASP A 2 19.81 -5.74 -1.84
N ALA A 3 20.08 -6.37 -0.70
CA ALA A 3 19.68 -7.76 -0.43
C ALA A 3 18.16 -7.98 -0.48
N THR A 4 17.36 -6.90 -0.52
CA THR A 4 15.89 -6.96 -0.54
C THR A 4 15.26 -6.59 -1.90
N GLY A 5 16.08 -6.30 -2.92
CA GLY A 5 15.61 -5.95 -4.26
C GLY A 5 14.76 -4.67 -4.33
N ARG A 6 14.98 -3.74 -3.40
CA ARG A 6 14.30 -2.43 -3.26
C ARG A 6 15.07 -1.31 -3.98
N ASN A 7 15.44 -1.55 -5.23
CA ASN A 7 16.05 -0.51 -6.08
C ASN A 7 14.97 0.24 -6.89
N GLY A 8 15.29 1.38 -7.48
CA GLY A 8 14.43 2.03 -8.49
C GLY A 8 13.44 3.06 -7.99
N ALA A 9 13.31 3.31 -6.68
CA ALA A 9 12.64 4.53 -6.21
C ALA A 9 13.60 5.72 -6.19
N ASN A 10 13.13 6.93 -6.52
CA ASN A 10 13.95 8.14 -6.47
C ASN A 10 13.48 9.13 -5.38
N ALA A 11 14.30 10.14 -5.09
CA ALA A 11 14.01 11.14 -4.04
C ALA A 11 12.66 11.84 -4.23
N ALA A 12 12.25 12.07 -5.48
CA ALA A 12 10.98 12.72 -5.82
C ALA A 12 9.74 11.89 -5.42
N ALA A 13 9.89 10.60 -5.09
CA ALA A 13 8.80 9.78 -4.56
C ALA A 13 8.57 10.02 -3.05
N PHE A 14 9.52 10.63 -2.34
CA PHE A 14 9.47 10.74 -0.89
C PHE A 14 9.47 12.20 -0.42
N ARG A 15 8.84 12.45 0.73
CA ARG A 15 8.95 13.72 1.44
C ARG A 15 10.26 13.75 2.21
N ALA A 16 10.79 14.94 2.47
CA ALA A 16 11.94 15.05 3.37
C ALA A 16 11.58 14.51 4.77
N PRO A 17 12.51 13.84 5.47
CA PRO A 17 13.87 13.51 5.04
C PRO A 17 13.98 12.21 4.22
N TRP A 18 12.88 11.48 4.02
CA TRP A 18 12.81 10.14 3.41
C TRP A 18 13.41 10.02 2.00
N GLY A 19 13.53 11.13 1.27
CA GLY A 19 14.19 11.18 -0.04
C GLY A 19 15.73 11.20 0.00
N ASN A 20 16.34 11.46 1.16
CA ASN A 20 17.78 11.75 1.26
C ASN A 20 18.67 10.50 1.18
N ALA A 21 18.19 9.37 1.70
CA ALA A 21 18.99 8.15 1.83
C ALA A 21 18.12 6.90 1.64
N ILE A 22 17.44 6.82 0.49
CA ILE A 22 16.47 5.77 0.19
C ILE A 22 17.13 4.39 0.35
N GLY A 23 16.52 3.52 1.14
CA GLY A 23 16.99 2.16 1.37
C GLY A 23 17.97 1.99 2.53
N THR A 24 18.51 3.06 3.11
CA THR A 24 19.42 3.01 4.28
C THR A 24 18.88 3.71 5.53
N GLN A 25 17.74 4.38 5.42
CA GLN A 25 17.09 5.05 6.54
C GLN A 25 16.38 4.08 7.47
N THR A 26 16.50 4.35 8.78
CA THR A 26 15.73 3.66 9.83
C THR A 26 14.45 4.43 10.10
N MET A 27 13.32 3.71 10.16
CA MET A 27 12.06 4.28 10.61
C MET A 27 11.87 4.05 12.10
N TYR A 28 11.57 5.12 12.82
CA TYR A 28 11.31 5.10 14.24
C TYR A 28 9.81 5.05 14.53
N CYS A 29 9.45 4.54 15.71
CA CYS A 29 8.06 4.49 16.14
C CYS A 29 7.39 5.87 16.08
N SER A 30 8.16 6.92 16.39
CA SER A 30 7.72 8.31 16.34
C SER A 30 7.41 8.82 14.94
N ASP A 31 7.87 8.19 13.86
CA ASP A 31 7.54 8.63 12.50
C ASP A 31 6.06 8.37 12.17
N CYS A 32 5.50 7.30 12.77
CA CYS A 32 4.10 6.91 12.59
C CYS A 32 3.22 7.28 13.79
N HIS A 33 3.76 7.16 15.00
CA HIS A 33 3.00 7.31 16.25
C HIS A 33 3.25 8.66 16.93
N GLY A 34 2.15 9.28 17.34
CA GLY A 34 2.09 10.42 18.25
C GLY A 34 1.01 11.43 17.89
N SER A 35 1.09 12.61 18.51
CA SER A 35 0.15 13.72 18.28
C SER A 35 -0.19 13.93 16.81
N ASN A 36 -1.44 14.30 16.52
CA ASN A 36 -1.86 14.63 15.16
C ASN A 36 -0.94 15.71 14.57
N THR A 37 -0.43 15.46 13.36
CA THR A 37 0.42 16.41 12.64
C THR A 37 -0.23 16.85 11.34
N ALA A 38 0.20 17.98 10.80
CA ALA A 38 -0.20 18.42 9.47
C ALA A 38 0.15 17.36 8.39
N ASP A 39 -0.56 17.41 7.26
CA ASP A 39 -0.50 16.41 6.19
C ASP A 39 0.92 16.08 5.70
N THR A 40 1.82 17.06 5.72
CA THR A 40 3.17 16.94 5.16
C THR A 40 4.27 16.89 6.22
N SER A 41 3.91 16.66 7.49
CA SER A 41 4.84 16.72 8.60
C SER A 41 4.70 15.52 9.52
N VAL A 42 5.81 15.06 10.07
CA VAL A 42 5.83 14.18 11.25
C VAL A 42 6.19 14.95 12.53
N VAL A 43 6.41 16.26 12.45
CA VAL A 43 6.74 17.10 13.61
C VAL A 43 5.44 17.59 14.28
N PRO A 44 5.28 17.41 15.60
CA PRO A 44 4.13 17.94 16.35
C PRO A 44 4.02 19.47 16.26
N PRO A 45 2.78 20.03 16.25
CA PRO A 45 2.58 21.48 16.34
C PRO A 45 3.32 22.11 17.51
N GLY A 46 4.10 23.16 17.25
CA GLY A 46 4.93 23.84 18.27
C GLY A 46 6.31 23.22 18.50
N GLY A 47 6.68 22.15 17.78
CA GLY A 47 8.02 21.58 17.84
C GLY A 47 8.30 20.83 19.15
N GLU A 48 9.50 21.01 19.70
CA GLU A 48 9.93 20.38 20.96
C GLU A 48 9.16 20.89 22.19
N ASP A 49 8.74 22.16 22.18
CA ASP A 49 7.95 22.80 23.24
C ASP A 49 6.43 22.75 22.99
N GLY A 50 6.03 22.06 21.92
CA GLY A 50 4.66 22.04 21.43
C GLY A 50 3.79 20.93 22.04
N THR A 51 2.88 20.41 21.22
CA THR A 51 2.11 19.22 21.59
C THR A 51 3.04 18.03 21.85
N PRO A 52 2.69 17.11 22.76
CA PRO A 52 3.58 16.02 23.16
C PRO A 52 4.13 15.20 21.98
N TRP A 53 5.43 14.90 22.05
CA TRP A 53 6.06 13.86 21.24
C TRP A 53 5.74 12.46 21.79
N GLY A 54 5.71 11.45 20.92
CA GLY A 54 5.37 10.08 21.31
C GLY A 54 3.86 9.86 21.43
N PRO A 55 3.40 8.74 22.03
CA PRO A 55 2.08 8.16 21.79
C PRO A 55 0.89 8.97 22.35
N HIS A 56 1.10 10.05 23.10
CA HIS A 56 0.01 10.85 23.64
C HIS A 56 -0.46 11.93 22.65
N GLY A 57 -1.73 12.36 22.75
CA GLY A 57 -2.25 13.52 22.02
C GLY A 57 -2.76 13.27 20.59
N SER A 58 -2.73 12.02 20.11
CA SER A 58 -3.36 11.66 18.83
C SER A 58 -4.86 11.53 18.98
N ASN A 59 -5.61 12.01 17.99
CA ASN A 59 -7.04 11.72 17.85
C ASN A 59 -7.32 10.55 16.88
N ASN A 60 -6.28 9.90 16.36
CA ASN A 60 -6.41 8.77 15.45
C ASN A 60 -6.25 7.44 16.21
N ASN A 61 -6.90 6.40 15.71
CA ASN A 61 -6.73 5.04 16.22
C ASN A 61 -5.24 4.64 16.24
N PHE A 62 -4.85 3.86 17.25
CA PHE A 62 -3.46 3.40 17.47
C PHE A 62 -2.44 4.53 17.65
N LEU A 63 -2.93 5.70 18.07
CA LEU A 63 -2.09 6.86 18.38
C LEU A 63 -1.25 7.30 17.17
N LEU A 64 -1.85 7.24 15.98
CA LEU A 64 -1.17 7.55 14.72
C LEU A 64 -1.16 9.05 14.45
N LYS A 65 -0.11 9.55 13.80
CA LYS A 65 0.00 10.97 13.41
C LYS A 65 -0.99 11.39 12.32
N GLY A 66 -1.56 10.42 11.61
CA GLY A 66 -2.52 10.61 10.52
C GLY A 66 -3.47 9.43 10.38
N LEU A 67 -4.42 9.55 9.47
CA LEU A 67 -5.44 8.55 9.21
C LEU A 67 -4.83 7.29 8.59
N TRP A 68 -5.22 6.13 9.11
CA TRP A 68 -4.97 4.84 8.48
C TRP A 68 -6.21 3.96 8.55
N ASN A 69 -6.99 3.99 7.47
CA ASN A 69 -8.30 3.34 7.39
C ASN A 69 -8.62 2.96 5.93
N THR A 70 -9.86 2.56 5.65
CA THR A 70 -10.31 2.14 4.31
C THR A 70 -10.49 3.29 3.31
N SER A 71 -10.34 4.54 3.72
CA SER A 71 -10.41 5.71 2.83
C SER A 71 -9.05 6.26 2.41
N VAL A 72 -7.94 5.87 3.04
CA VAL A 72 -6.61 6.43 2.70
C VAL A 72 -6.17 6.00 1.30
N GLY A 73 -5.95 7.00 0.44
CA GLY A 73 -5.57 6.84 -0.95
C GLY A 73 -6.01 8.06 -1.75
N ALA A 74 -6.64 7.82 -2.90
CA ALA A 74 -7.26 8.86 -3.71
C ALA A 74 -8.56 8.43 -4.37
N ASP A 75 -9.43 9.41 -4.60
CA ASP A 75 -10.66 9.32 -5.38
C ASP A 75 -10.51 10.13 -6.68
N ASN A 76 -11.41 9.94 -7.65
CA ASN A 76 -11.46 10.72 -8.88
C ASN A 76 -10.10 10.82 -9.60
N ARG A 77 -9.40 9.67 -9.73
CA ARG A 77 -8.06 9.55 -10.31
C ARG A 77 -6.99 10.43 -9.63
N GLY A 78 -7.27 10.89 -8.41
CA GLY A 78 -6.40 11.80 -7.67
C GLY A 78 -6.39 13.23 -8.21
N ASP A 79 -7.31 13.60 -9.10
CA ASP A 79 -7.38 14.95 -9.68
C ASP A 79 -7.63 16.03 -8.61
N SER A 80 -8.24 15.65 -7.48
CA SER A 80 -8.42 16.51 -6.31
C SER A 80 -7.38 16.27 -5.20
N GLY A 81 -6.31 15.54 -5.50
CA GLY A 81 -5.32 15.10 -4.52
C GLY A 81 -5.74 13.85 -3.73
N PRO A 82 -4.90 13.40 -2.78
CA PRO A 82 -5.24 12.30 -1.89
C PRO A 82 -6.35 12.69 -0.90
N ASN A 83 -6.91 11.70 -0.22
CA ASN A 83 -7.69 11.97 0.99
C ASN A 83 -6.80 12.63 2.07
N ALA A 84 -7.30 13.69 2.69
CA ALA A 84 -6.53 14.53 3.63
C ALA A 84 -5.97 13.75 4.82
N ASN A 85 -4.80 14.17 5.30
CA ASN A 85 -4.09 13.62 6.46
C ASN A 85 -3.87 12.09 6.46
N GLY A 86 -3.73 11.45 5.29
CA GLY A 86 -3.37 10.03 5.22
C GLY A 86 -1.96 9.76 5.76
N LEU A 87 -1.81 8.78 6.65
CA LEU A 87 -0.54 8.45 7.33
C LEU A 87 0.62 8.24 6.34
N CYS A 88 0.38 7.48 5.27
CA CYS A 88 1.39 7.17 4.26
C CYS A 88 1.95 8.43 3.60
N PHE A 89 1.11 9.45 3.43
CA PHE A 89 1.46 10.69 2.75
C PHE A 89 2.35 11.63 3.58
N LYS A 90 2.64 11.30 4.84
CA LYS A 90 3.66 11.98 5.64
C LYS A 90 5.07 11.68 5.14
N CYS A 91 5.26 10.52 4.49
CA CYS A 91 6.56 10.09 3.96
C CYS A 91 6.54 9.93 2.44
N HIS A 92 5.40 9.54 1.86
CA HIS A 92 5.22 9.37 0.41
C HIS A 92 4.65 10.63 -0.23
N GLN A 93 5.19 11.02 -1.39
CA GLN A 93 4.70 12.17 -2.14
C GLN A 93 3.32 11.86 -2.73
N PRO A 94 2.25 12.60 -2.36
CA PRO A 94 0.90 12.25 -2.79
C PRO A 94 0.72 12.26 -4.29
N ASN A 95 1.32 13.25 -4.97
CA ASN A 95 1.26 13.33 -6.42
C ASN A 95 1.89 12.09 -7.07
N THR A 96 2.98 11.55 -6.52
CA THR A 96 3.61 10.33 -7.05
C THR A 96 2.77 9.07 -6.78
N TYR A 97 2.12 8.94 -5.62
CA TYR A 97 1.50 7.67 -5.21
C TYR A 97 -0.02 7.60 -5.42
N ALA A 98 -0.69 8.73 -5.62
CA ALA A 98 -2.14 8.80 -5.59
C ALA A 98 -2.74 9.77 -6.62
N ASN A 99 -1.99 10.18 -7.64
CA ASN A 99 -2.48 10.99 -8.76
C ASN A 99 -2.16 10.30 -10.09
N ARG A 100 -3.11 10.30 -11.03
CA ARG A 100 -2.94 9.69 -12.36
C ARG A 100 -1.81 10.28 -13.20
N ASN A 101 -1.48 11.55 -12.98
CA ASN A 101 -0.40 12.27 -13.63
C ASN A 101 0.88 12.28 -12.76
N GLY A 102 0.94 11.39 -11.76
CA GLY A 102 2.02 11.33 -10.80
C GLY A 102 3.38 11.08 -11.45
N SER A 103 4.28 12.04 -11.25
CA SER A 103 5.68 11.92 -11.64
C SER A 103 6.52 11.29 -10.53
N GLY A 104 7.75 10.87 -10.86
CA GLY A 104 8.67 10.19 -9.94
C GLY A 104 8.72 8.69 -10.15
N THR A 105 9.84 8.09 -9.76
CA THR A 105 10.06 6.64 -9.91
C THR A 105 9.82 6.00 -8.55
N THR A 106 8.96 4.98 -8.51
CA THR A 106 8.71 4.17 -7.31
C THR A 106 9.22 2.75 -7.55
N GLY A 107 9.29 1.93 -6.49
CA GLY A 107 9.61 0.52 -6.67
C GLY A 107 8.56 -0.26 -7.49
N PHE A 108 7.33 0.26 -7.59
CA PHE A 108 6.25 -0.27 -8.42
C PHE A 108 6.22 0.50 -9.74
N PHE A 109 7.05 0.04 -10.67
CA PHE A 109 7.32 0.71 -11.93
C PHE A 109 7.54 -0.33 -13.04
N ASN A 110 7.31 0.10 -14.28
CA ASN A 110 7.52 -0.65 -15.50
C ASN A 110 8.06 0.30 -16.59
N ALA A 111 9.00 -0.14 -17.43
CA ALA A 111 9.61 0.70 -18.45
C ALA A 111 8.59 1.26 -19.48
N ASP A 112 7.58 0.48 -19.86
CA ASP A 112 6.60 0.84 -20.88
C ASP A 112 5.42 1.66 -20.33
N ARG A 113 5.19 1.61 -19.02
CA ARG A 113 4.04 2.24 -18.35
C ARG A 113 4.41 3.30 -17.32
N GLY A 114 5.69 3.40 -16.98
CA GLY A 114 6.18 4.30 -15.95
C GLY A 114 5.75 3.87 -14.54
N ASN A 115 5.38 4.86 -13.73
CA ASN A 115 4.95 4.67 -12.35
C ASN A 115 3.60 3.95 -12.29
N LEU A 116 3.60 2.72 -11.80
CA LEU A 116 2.40 1.90 -11.80
C LEU A 116 1.37 2.35 -10.75
N HIS A 117 1.74 3.13 -9.73
CA HIS A 117 0.75 3.75 -8.85
C HIS A 117 -0.13 4.75 -9.61
N ALA A 118 0.50 5.62 -10.42
CA ALA A 118 -0.21 6.57 -11.27
C ALA A 118 -1.06 5.85 -12.32
N TYR A 119 -0.51 4.81 -12.95
CA TYR A 119 -1.24 3.98 -13.92
C TYR A 119 -2.50 3.35 -13.30
N HIS A 120 -2.39 2.72 -12.13
CA HIS A 120 -3.56 2.15 -11.45
C HIS A 120 -4.54 3.22 -10.99
N THR A 121 -4.05 4.38 -10.56
CA THR A 121 -4.91 5.51 -10.18
C THR A 121 -5.74 6.02 -11.36
N ASP A 122 -5.15 6.12 -12.57
CA ASP A 122 -5.88 6.50 -13.79
C ASP A 122 -6.97 5.49 -14.14
N LYS A 123 -6.61 4.21 -14.12
CA LYS A 123 -7.47 3.14 -14.65
C LYS A 123 -8.58 2.76 -13.69
N VAL A 124 -8.25 2.52 -12.43
CA VAL A 124 -9.21 2.13 -11.38
C VAL A 124 -10.08 3.31 -10.97
N GLY A 125 -9.62 4.55 -11.16
CA GLY A 125 -10.35 5.77 -10.82
C GLY A 125 -10.39 6.07 -9.31
N ARG A 126 -10.16 5.06 -8.49
CA ARG A 126 -10.07 5.14 -7.04
C ARG A 126 -9.06 4.12 -6.54
N ILE A 127 -8.10 4.55 -5.73
CA ILE A 127 -7.11 3.64 -5.15
C ILE A 127 -7.10 3.78 -3.63
N ARG A 128 -6.90 2.66 -2.94
CA ARG A 128 -6.68 2.62 -1.49
C ARG A 128 -5.38 1.89 -1.21
N CYS A 129 -4.54 2.46 -0.38
CA CYS A 129 -3.23 1.86 -0.06
C CYS A 129 -3.41 0.45 0.51
N ASN A 130 -4.42 0.27 1.36
CA ASN A 130 -4.82 -0.98 2.02
C ASN A 130 -5.30 -2.10 1.06
N TRP A 131 -5.60 -1.80 -0.21
CA TRP A 131 -5.88 -2.85 -1.19
C TRP A 131 -4.63 -3.67 -1.51
N CYS A 132 -3.46 -3.05 -1.43
CA CYS A 132 -2.17 -3.64 -1.79
C CYS A 132 -1.21 -3.78 -0.60
N HIS A 133 -1.29 -2.89 0.39
CA HIS A 133 -0.39 -2.86 1.54
C HIS A 133 -1.09 -3.34 2.80
N VAL A 134 -0.33 -3.94 3.72
CA VAL A 134 -0.85 -4.36 5.02
C VAL A 134 -1.28 -3.19 5.88
N ALA A 135 -2.24 -3.46 6.75
CA ALA A 135 -2.77 -2.53 7.73
C ALA A 135 -1.76 -2.18 8.85
N VAL A 136 -0.71 -3.00 9.05
CA VAL A 136 0.31 -2.73 10.07
C VAL A 136 1.68 -2.67 9.37
N PRO A 137 2.30 -1.48 9.26
CA PRO A 137 3.46 -1.26 8.40
C PRO A 137 4.80 -1.73 9.00
N HIS A 138 4.78 -2.67 9.94
CA HIS A 138 5.96 -3.25 10.58
C HIS A 138 5.71 -4.72 10.93
N GLY A 139 6.79 -5.52 10.98
CA GLY A 139 6.69 -6.96 11.27
C GLY A 139 6.09 -7.81 10.14
N TRP A 140 5.98 -7.26 8.93
CA TRP A 140 5.40 -7.97 7.79
C TRP A 140 6.42 -8.77 6.99
N LYS A 141 6.02 -9.97 6.56
CA LYS A 141 6.87 -10.92 5.83
C LYS A 141 7.20 -10.49 4.39
N ASN A 142 6.27 -9.84 3.68
CA ASN A 142 6.42 -9.59 2.25
C ASN A 142 7.12 -8.28 1.94
N LYS A 143 7.84 -8.28 0.80
CA LYS A 143 8.46 -7.09 0.21
C LYS A 143 7.47 -5.93 0.13
N ALA A 144 7.96 -4.72 0.44
CA ALA A 144 7.19 -3.47 0.37
C ALA A 144 5.87 -3.48 1.15
N LEU A 145 5.79 -4.29 2.20
CA LEU A 145 4.60 -4.42 3.05
C LEU A 145 3.36 -4.85 2.25
N LEU A 146 3.54 -5.65 1.18
CA LEU A 146 2.44 -6.06 0.31
C LEU A 146 1.62 -7.19 0.94
N VAL A 147 0.30 -7.06 0.95
CA VAL A 147 -0.58 -8.21 1.20
C VAL A 147 -0.41 -9.23 0.08
N ASN A 148 -0.61 -10.51 0.38
CA ASN A 148 -0.70 -11.52 -0.66
C ASN A 148 -1.82 -12.50 -0.34
N LEU A 149 -2.97 -12.33 -0.99
CA LEU A 149 -4.12 -13.20 -0.80
C LEU A 149 -3.98 -14.56 -1.50
N ASN A 150 -2.84 -14.85 -2.14
CA ASN A 150 -2.46 -16.20 -2.55
C ASN A 150 -1.74 -17.00 -1.46
N ASP A 151 -1.24 -16.33 -0.40
CA ASP A 151 -0.48 -16.94 0.70
C ASP A 151 -0.87 -16.29 2.04
N VAL A 152 -2.10 -16.57 2.47
CA VAL A 152 -2.58 -16.19 3.79
C VAL A 152 -2.15 -17.26 4.79
N GLY A 153 -1.46 -16.86 5.85
CA GLY A 153 -0.87 -17.76 6.83
C GLY A 153 -1.31 -17.54 8.27
N PRO A 154 -0.49 -18.01 9.24
CA PRO A 154 -0.81 -17.95 10.67
C PRO A 154 -1.13 -16.55 11.18
N GLU A 155 -0.62 -15.51 10.50
CA GLU A 155 -0.93 -14.12 10.81
C GLU A 155 -2.43 -13.78 10.72
N ALA A 156 -3.22 -14.65 10.08
CA ALA A 156 -4.67 -14.56 9.93
C ALA A 156 -5.38 -15.87 10.35
N GLY A 157 -4.73 -16.67 11.20
CA GLY A 157 -5.28 -17.95 11.70
C GLY A 157 -5.37 -19.05 10.64
N ARG A 158 -4.50 -19.01 9.62
CA ARG A 158 -4.42 -19.99 8.54
C ARG A 158 -3.16 -20.85 8.66
N ALA A 159 -3.13 -21.99 7.99
CA ALA A 159 -1.97 -22.87 8.00
C ALA A 159 -0.80 -22.30 7.17
N GLY A 160 -1.07 -21.39 6.23
CA GLY A 160 -0.11 -20.88 5.25
C GLY A 160 -0.34 -21.45 3.85
N ASN A 161 0.06 -20.71 2.81
CA ASN A 161 -0.15 -21.04 1.41
C ASN A 161 -1.64 -21.24 1.01
N GLU A 162 -2.56 -20.64 1.77
CA GLU A 162 -3.99 -20.68 1.47
C GLU A 162 -4.41 -19.44 0.69
N GLU A 163 -5.04 -19.66 -0.46
CA GLU A 163 -5.56 -18.57 -1.30
C GLU A 163 -6.96 -18.17 -0.83
N TRP A 164 -7.15 -16.88 -0.57
CA TRP A 164 -8.47 -16.36 -0.23
C TRP A 164 -9.36 -16.32 -1.47
N ARG A 165 -10.57 -16.88 -1.35
CA ARG A 165 -11.55 -16.95 -2.44
C ARG A 165 -12.08 -15.56 -2.78
N MET A 166 -11.74 -15.11 -3.99
CA MET A 166 -12.30 -13.89 -4.60
C MET A 166 -12.34 -13.96 -6.12
N ASN A 167 -13.41 -13.44 -6.69
CA ASN A 167 -13.71 -13.33 -8.11
C ASN A 167 -14.59 -12.10 -8.46
N GLY A 168 -14.72 -11.13 -7.56
CA GLY A 168 -15.62 -9.99 -7.78
C GLY A 168 -15.14 -8.68 -7.15
N THR A 169 -15.60 -7.58 -7.72
CA THR A 169 -15.16 -6.21 -7.38
C THR A 169 -15.52 -5.75 -5.96
N ALA A 170 -16.64 -6.23 -5.41
CA ALA A 170 -17.08 -5.89 -4.05
C ALA A 170 -16.35 -6.69 -2.95
N GLN A 171 -15.57 -7.71 -3.32
CA GLN A 171 -14.92 -8.60 -2.38
C GLN A 171 -13.57 -8.02 -1.93
N ALA A 172 -13.35 -7.99 -0.63
CA ALA A 172 -12.06 -7.70 -0.02
C ALA A 172 -11.88 -8.49 1.29
N PHE A 173 -10.64 -8.82 1.62
CA PHE A 173 -10.30 -9.58 2.82
C PHE A 173 -9.95 -8.65 3.98
N SER A 174 -10.57 -8.87 5.14
CA SER A 174 -10.24 -8.15 6.37
C SER A 174 -10.07 -9.15 7.50
N GLN A 175 -8.90 -9.12 8.13
CA GLN A 175 -8.55 -9.95 9.27
C GLN A 175 -7.46 -9.22 10.04
N GLN A 176 -7.77 -8.88 11.29
CA GLN A 176 -6.81 -8.23 12.16
C GLN A 176 -5.62 -9.18 12.45
N PRO A 177 -4.41 -8.63 12.63
CA PRO A 177 -4.10 -7.19 12.59
C PRO A 177 -3.70 -6.68 11.20
N TYR A 178 -3.33 -7.55 10.26
CA TYR A 178 -2.59 -7.15 9.06
C TYR A 178 -3.45 -6.86 7.82
N TYR A 179 -4.66 -7.41 7.72
CA TYR A 179 -5.50 -7.27 6.54
C TYR A 179 -6.66 -6.33 6.81
N LEU A 180 -6.73 -5.22 6.06
CA LEU A 180 -7.82 -4.26 6.11
C LEU A 180 -8.28 -3.99 4.68
N ASN A 181 -9.45 -4.48 4.28
CA ASN A 181 -9.98 -4.29 2.94
C ASN A 181 -8.98 -4.71 1.82
N ALA A 182 -8.19 -5.75 2.06
CA ALA A 182 -7.14 -6.22 1.17
C ALA A 182 -7.71 -6.87 -0.10
N LYS A 183 -7.02 -6.69 -1.24
CA LYS A 183 -7.40 -7.27 -2.55
C LYS A 183 -6.24 -7.93 -3.29
N LEU A 184 -5.00 -7.49 -3.07
CA LEU A 184 -3.86 -7.89 -3.89
C LEU A 184 -3.54 -9.39 -3.75
N LYS A 185 -3.39 -10.03 -4.90
CA LYS A 185 -2.82 -11.38 -5.07
C LYS A 185 -1.53 -11.24 -5.86
N VAL A 186 -0.42 -11.70 -5.29
CA VAL A 186 0.91 -11.71 -5.93
C VAL A 186 1.26 -13.14 -6.28
N ARG A 187 1.57 -13.38 -7.56
CA ARG A 187 2.06 -14.65 -8.08
C ARG A 187 3.57 -14.72 -8.00
N THR A 188 4.24 -13.64 -8.38
CA THR A 188 5.71 -13.52 -8.36
C THR A 188 6.12 -12.13 -7.91
N PHE A 189 7.02 -12.04 -6.93
CA PHE A 189 7.56 -10.75 -6.48
C PHE A 189 8.64 -10.28 -7.43
N ALA A 190 8.32 -9.32 -8.29
CA ALA A 190 9.28 -8.76 -9.22
C ALA A 190 10.37 -7.92 -8.51
N THR A 191 11.54 -7.83 -9.13
CA THR A 191 12.53 -6.79 -8.79
C THR A 191 11.89 -5.43 -9.02
N SER A 192 12.11 -4.50 -8.09
CA SER A 192 11.53 -3.16 -8.20
C SER A 192 11.99 -2.48 -9.50
N GLY A 193 11.07 -1.82 -10.19
CA GLY A 193 11.29 -1.29 -11.54
C GLY A 193 10.86 -2.20 -12.70
N ASN A 194 10.63 -3.49 -12.43
CA ASN A 194 10.37 -4.51 -13.45
C ASN A 194 9.03 -5.23 -13.24
N TRP A 195 8.04 -4.55 -12.67
CA TRP A 195 6.73 -5.16 -12.47
C TRP A 195 5.97 -5.25 -13.80
N VAL A 196 5.26 -6.37 -13.98
CA VAL A 196 4.33 -6.63 -15.07
C VAL A 196 3.02 -7.16 -14.51
N ASP A 197 1.93 -7.08 -15.28
CA ASP A 197 0.61 -7.50 -14.82
C ASP A 197 0.55 -8.97 -14.42
N THR A 198 1.21 -9.87 -15.16
CA THR A 198 1.28 -11.31 -14.87
C THR A 198 1.96 -11.67 -13.53
N ASN A 199 2.61 -10.70 -12.87
CA ASN A 199 3.07 -10.87 -11.48
C ASN A 199 1.91 -10.92 -10.49
N CYS A 200 0.70 -10.53 -10.89
CA CYS A 200 -0.47 -10.41 -10.04
C CYS A 200 -1.60 -11.36 -10.47
N GLY A 201 -2.50 -11.63 -9.52
CA GLY A 201 -3.73 -12.38 -9.71
C GLY A 201 -3.76 -13.76 -9.07
N SER A 202 -4.87 -14.45 -9.24
CA SER A 202 -5.11 -15.76 -8.61
C SER A 202 -4.03 -16.76 -8.98
N ASN A 203 -3.59 -17.57 -8.02
CA ASN A 203 -2.75 -18.73 -8.29
C ASN A 203 -3.55 -19.94 -8.79
N ASN A 204 -4.89 -19.85 -8.81
CA ASN A 204 -5.79 -20.98 -8.99
C ASN A 204 -5.41 -22.13 -8.05
N SER A 205 -5.12 -21.79 -6.79
CA SER A 205 -4.65 -22.75 -5.79
C SER A 205 -5.72 -23.81 -5.51
N SER A 206 -5.28 -25.04 -5.27
CA SER A 206 -6.14 -26.09 -4.71
C SER A 206 -6.44 -25.84 -3.23
N LEU A 207 -5.53 -25.17 -2.51
CA LEU A 207 -5.69 -24.78 -1.11
C LEU A 207 -6.31 -23.39 -1.05
N THR A 208 -7.59 -23.33 -0.70
CA THR A 208 -8.39 -22.10 -0.68
C THR A 208 -9.26 -22.02 0.56
N PHE A 209 -9.58 -20.79 0.97
CA PHE A 209 -10.51 -20.54 2.09
C PHE A 209 -11.45 -19.36 1.80
N GLY A 210 -12.51 -19.25 2.60
CA GLY A 210 -13.59 -18.28 2.39
C GLY A 210 -14.79 -18.90 1.67
N THR A 211 -15.87 -18.14 1.54
CA THR A 211 -17.17 -18.64 1.03
C THR A 211 -17.47 -18.20 -0.40
N ASN A 212 -16.67 -17.30 -0.98
CA ASN A 212 -16.87 -16.82 -2.34
C ASN A 212 -16.45 -17.85 -3.40
N GLY A 213 -16.80 -17.57 -4.66
CA GLY A 213 -16.09 -18.15 -5.80
C GLY A 213 -14.64 -17.67 -5.84
N ASN A 214 -13.75 -18.46 -6.42
CA ASN A 214 -12.37 -18.04 -6.67
C ASN A 214 -12.16 -17.81 -8.17
N SER A 215 -11.52 -16.71 -8.53
CA SER A 215 -11.03 -16.50 -9.88
C SER A 215 -9.99 -17.56 -10.22
N THR A 216 -9.86 -17.90 -11.50
CA THR A 216 -8.74 -18.69 -12.04
C THR A 216 -7.82 -17.85 -12.94
N LEU A 217 -8.20 -16.59 -13.18
CA LEU A 217 -7.48 -15.64 -14.02
C LEU A 217 -6.29 -15.01 -13.28
N ASN A 218 -5.36 -14.47 -14.06
CA ASN A 218 -4.23 -13.67 -13.60
C ASN A 218 -4.05 -12.41 -14.46
N GLY A 219 -3.10 -11.56 -14.09
CA GLY A 219 -2.76 -10.37 -14.85
C GLY A 219 -3.91 -9.39 -14.99
N ARG A 220 -3.99 -8.76 -16.17
CA ARG A 220 -5.04 -7.79 -16.49
C ARG A 220 -6.45 -8.39 -16.38
N ASP A 221 -6.63 -9.63 -16.80
CA ASP A 221 -7.96 -10.25 -16.80
C ASP A 221 -8.45 -10.52 -15.37
N TRP A 222 -7.56 -10.91 -14.46
CA TRP A 222 -7.92 -10.94 -13.03
C TRP A 222 -8.31 -9.56 -12.50
N MET A 223 -7.53 -8.52 -12.83
CA MET A 223 -7.83 -7.16 -12.38
C MET A 223 -9.17 -6.64 -12.93
N ARG A 224 -9.58 -7.06 -14.14
CA ARG A 224 -10.90 -6.77 -14.71
C ARG A 224 -12.06 -7.28 -13.86
N ASP A 225 -11.90 -8.44 -13.26
CA ASP A 225 -12.97 -9.06 -12.48
C ASP A 225 -13.01 -8.53 -11.03
N VAL A 226 -11.86 -8.20 -10.44
CA VAL A 226 -11.75 -7.89 -9.01
C VAL A 226 -11.60 -6.40 -8.67
N CYS A 227 -11.31 -5.56 -9.68
CA CYS A 227 -11.23 -4.12 -9.54
C CYS A 227 -12.34 -3.45 -10.37
N THR A 228 -13.04 -2.47 -9.79
CA THR A 228 -13.94 -1.59 -10.55
C THR A 228 -13.11 -0.72 -11.51
N ASN A 229 -13.47 -0.65 -12.79
CA ASN A 229 -12.72 0.04 -13.85
C ASN A 229 -11.30 -0.52 -14.06
N PRO A 230 -11.15 -1.61 -14.82
CA PRO A 230 -9.86 -2.25 -15.01
C PRO A 230 -8.78 -1.41 -15.73
N PRO A 231 -7.50 -1.69 -15.46
CA PRO A 231 -6.37 -1.26 -16.28
C PRO A 231 -6.24 -1.91 -17.66
#